data_AF-A0A367ETI8-F1
#
_entry.id   AF-A0A367ETI8-F1
#
_cell.length_a   1.000
_cell.length_b   1.000
_cell.length_c   1.000
_cell.angle_alpha   90.00
_cell.angle_beta   90.00
_cell.angle_gamma   90.00
#
_symmetry.space_group_name_H-M   'P 1'
#
loop_
_entity.id
_entity.type
_entity.pdbx_description
1 polymer ?
#
loop_
_entity_poly.entity_id
_entity_poly.type
_entity_poly.pdbx_seq_one_letter_code
_entity_poly.pdbx_strand_id
1 'polypeptide(L)'
;MYAVGEQDDHEDIFPVVENAGGGHWQAPADLERRLYKLTEVDESYTYLRALAHHGVYHPMPIEQTTRAPGERRLWTSEVTGSDGVVRTMTQVYTDGVLPPPHPYVVYEFITLGTLADIVPPEVDVLVVNAATPCQVMFQVDDEEREVWSDLHEELFDPEGLLNRVVTRFTGAPGSGPLLHGLACGAHLCYYNGDPWNTLDWHGAGYSSEVERLEDFWGVGDREDWLEIQQRLLECEVSPWYWDFVLGARLALREEHGDRGPVDAGLWRDCVESTLRRVVEAPEGTEFETFIADMREMVGKILRYEARFRADGLLGPDESVRTIAAWDLGRGSKMARWGRGARFATRAEMYDALGRVSAGVRGTYTSWAEFSAAYVMGRCLHFDDEHFGDWYTSVLQAHHALTRAPRSPWNVVPFQLPTS
;
A
#
# COMPACT_ATOMS: atom_id res chain seq x y z
N MET A 1 2.17 19.18 12.30
CA MET A 1 2.10 20.32 11.35
C MET A 1 2.02 19.73 9.95
N TYR A 2 1.04 20.12 9.12
CA TYR A 2 0.86 19.55 7.77
C TYR A 2 1.97 20.02 6.81
N ALA A 3 2.35 19.15 5.88
CA ALA A 3 3.28 19.47 4.81
C ALA A 3 2.52 20.02 3.59
N VAL A 4 2.88 21.23 3.14
CA VAL A 4 2.34 21.83 1.91
C VAL A 4 3.52 22.20 1.01
N GLY A 5 3.70 21.48 -0.09
CA GLY A 5 4.62 21.85 -1.15
C GLY A 5 3.96 22.79 -2.17
N GLU A 6 4.77 23.48 -2.98
CA GLU A 6 4.30 24.44 -4.00
C GLU A 6 3.33 23.81 -5.03
N GLN A 7 3.47 22.51 -5.31
CA GLN A 7 2.59 21.76 -6.22
C GLN A 7 1.40 21.08 -5.53
N ASP A 8 1.29 21.21 -4.21
CA ASP A 8 0.23 20.58 -3.43
C ASP A 8 -1.00 21.49 -3.28
N ASP A 9 -0.81 22.82 -3.33
CA ASP A 9 -1.88 23.80 -3.28
C ASP A 9 -2.43 24.05 -4.70
N HIS A 10 -3.56 23.41 -5.02
CA HIS A 10 -4.14 23.37 -6.36
C HIS A 10 -5.67 23.47 -6.32
N GLU A 11 -6.29 23.92 -7.41
CA GLU A 11 -7.75 24.12 -7.48
C GLU A 11 -8.55 22.82 -7.69
N ASP A 12 -7.88 21.70 -7.97
CA ASP A 12 -8.51 20.38 -8.20
C ASP A 12 -9.02 19.72 -6.91
N ILE A 13 -9.98 20.37 -6.23
CA ILE A 13 -10.57 19.89 -4.97
C ILE A 13 -11.60 18.79 -5.23
N PHE A 14 -12.42 18.96 -6.27
CA PHE A 14 -13.43 17.99 -6.71
C PHE A 14 -13.06 17.40 -8.06
N PRO A 15 -13.32 16.11 -8.30
CA PRO A 15 -13.13 15.50 -9.60
C PRO A 15 -13.91 16.23 -10.70
N VAL A 16 -13.22 16.57 -11.77
CA VAL A 16 -13.83 17.00 -13.03
C VAL A 16 -13.21 16.17 -14.14
N VAL A 17 -13.96 15.19 -14.64
CA VAL A 17 -13.50 14.28 -15.69
C VAL A 17 -14.41 14.46 -16.89
N GLU A 18 -13.94 15.24 -17.86
CA GLU A 18 -14.71 15.46 -19.09
C GLU A 18 -14.82 14.17 -19.91
N ASN A 19 -16.04 13.87 -20.36
CA ASN A 19 -16.24 12.89 -21.41
C ASN A 19 -15.86 13.56 -22.74
N ALA A 20 -14.61 13.41 -23.17
CA ALA A 20 -14.12 14.02 -24.41
C ALA A 20 -15.00 13.58 -25.59
N GLY A 21 -15.88 14.47 -26.04
CA GLY A 21 -16.87 14.21 -27.08
C GLY A 21 -16.21 13.69 -28.34
N GLY A 22 -16.26 12.36 -28.54
CA GLY A 22 -15.75 11.65 -29.71
C GLY A 22 -14.70 10.56 -29.43
N GLY A 23 -14.11 10.48 -28.22
CA GLY A 23 -13.24 9.39 -27.80
C GLY A 23 -13.91 8.48 -26.77
N HIS A 24 -13.58 7.18 -26.74
CA HIS A 24 -13.99 6.32 -25.63
C HIS A 24 -13.21 6.74 -24.38
N TRP A 25 -13.92 7.22 -23.34
CA TRP A 25 -13.32 7.48 -22.04
C TRP A 25 -12.65 6.21 -21.51
N GLN A 26 -11.39 6.34 -21.07
CA GLN A 26 -10.68 5.24 -20.44
C GLN A 26 -10.88 5.30 -18.93
N ALA A 27 -11.68 4.37 -18.42
CA ALA A 27 -11.90 4.26 -16.98
C ALA A 27 -10.60 3.99 -16.21
N PRO A 28 -10.44 4.60 -15.01
CA PRO A 28 -9.21 4.54 -14.23
C PRO A 28 -8.94 3.17 -13.60
N ALA A 29 -9.96 2.37 -13.30
CA ALA A 29 -9.80 0.98 -12.88
C ALA A 29 -11.03 0.12 -13.26
N ASP A 30 -11.01 -1.15 -12.84
CA ASP A 30 -12.05 -2.12 -13.19
C ASP A 30 -13.43 -1.76 -12.61
N LEU A 31 -13.48 -1.17 -11.40
CA LEU A 31 -14.72 -0.68 -10.79
C LEU A 31 -15.34 0.42 -11.65
N GLU A 32 -14.60 1.48 -11.93
CA GLU A 32 -15.11 2.61 -12.70
C GLU A 32 -15.47 2.18 -14.14
N ARG A 33 -14.74 1.22 -14.72
CA ARG A 33 -15.12 0.64 -16.02
C ARG A 33 -16.46 -0.07 -15.96
N ARG A 34 -16.76 -0.76 -14.85
CA ARG A 34 -18.06 -1.42 -14.63
C ARG A 34 -19.15 -0.37 -14.42
N LEU A 35 -18.91 0.62 -13.56
CA LEU A 35 -19.85 1.70 -13.26
C LEU A 35 -20.22 2.48 -14.53
N TYR A 36 -19.24 2.82 -15.38
CA TYR A 36 -19.48 3.46 -16.67
C TYR A 36 -20.44 2.69 -17.57
N LYS A 37 -20.23 1.38 -17.70
CA LYS A 37 -21.11 0.55 -18.52
C LYS A 37 -22.53 0.49 -17.96
N LEU A 38 -22.67 0.51 -16.64
CA LEU A 38 -23.98 0.53 -15.97
C LEU A 38 -24.69 1.86 -16.16
N THR A 39 -23.97 2.99 -16.26
CA THR A 39 -24.59 4.28 -16.60
C THR A 39 -25.06 4.32 -18.05
N GLU A 40 -24.35 3.67 -18.98
CA GLU A 40 -24.78 3.58 -20.40
C GLU A 40 -26.09 2.79 -20.60
N VAL A 41 -26.44 1.89 -19.69
CA VAL A 41 -27.66 1.06 -19.76
C VAL A 41 -28.70 1.38 -18.68
N ASP A 42 -28.49 2.45 -17.90
CA ASP A 42 -29.39 2.92 -16.83
C ASP A 42 -29.71 1.88 -15.73
N GLU A 43 -28.70 1.08 -15.35
CA GLU A 43 -28.81 0.00 -14.35
C GLU A 43 -28.39 0.48 -12.93
N SER A 44 -29.16 1.41 -12.37
CA SER A 44 -28.85 2.10 -11.10
C SER A 44 -28.77 1.18 -9.87
N TYR A 45 -29.67 0.20 -9.74
CA TYR A 45 -29.63 -0.76 -8.62
C TYR A 45 -28.36 -1.65 -8.68
N THR A 46 -28.00 -2.11 -9.89
CA THR A 46 -26.76 -2.87 -10.10
C THR A 46 -25.51 -2.01 -9.85
N TYR A 47 -25.60 -0.70 -10.09
CA TYR A 47 -24.58 0.28 -9.74
C TYR A 47 -24.38 0.37 -8.22
N LEU A 48 -25.47 0.51 -7.44
CA LEU A 48 -25.41 0.49 -5.97
C LEU A 48 -24.83 -0.80 -5.42
N ARG A 49 -25.25 -1.96 -5.95
CA ARG A 49 -24.66 -3.26 -5.58
C ARG A 49 -23.15 -3.30 -5.79
N ALA A 50 -22.65 -2.66 -6.86
CA ALA A 50 -21.21 -2.55 -7.08
C ALA A 50 -20.54 -1.64 -6.03
N LEU A 51 -21.16 -0.52 -5.65
CA LEU A 51 -20.63 0.32 -4.57
C LEU A 51 -20.65 -0.37 -3.21
N ALA A 52 -21.67 -1.18 -2.92
CA ALA A 52 -21.83 -1.89 -1.65
C ALA A 52 -20.61 -2.79 -1.33
N HIS A 53 -20.00 -3.39 -2.34
CA HIS A 53 -18.77 -4.18 -2.17
C HIS A 53 -17.51 -3.34 -1.95
N HIS A 54 -17.49 -2.08 -2.40
CA HIS A 54 -16.27 -1.29 -2.52
C HIS A 54 -16.19 -0.09 -1.57
N GLY A 55 -17.32 0.40 -1.08
CA GLY A 55 -17.43 1.69 -0.40
C GLY A 55 -17.19 2.87 -1.33
N VAL A 56 -17.29 4.07 -0.77
CA VAL A 56 -17.10 5.36 -1.45
C VAL A 56 -16.30 6.31 -0.55
N TYR A 57 -15.96 7.46 -1.08
CA TYR A 57 -15.21 8.51 -0.40
C TYR A 57 -15.99 9.81 -0.43
N HIS A 58 -16.00 10.54 0.68
CA HIS A 58 -16.60 11.86 0.72
C HIS A 58 -15.54 12.93 1.06
N PRO A 59 -15.63 14.11 0.45
CA PRO A 59 -14.74 15.22 0.75
C PRO A 59 -15.05 15.81 2.14
N MET A 60 -14.02 16.31 2.82
CA MET A 60 -14.16 17.03 4.09
C MET A 60 -12.99 18.00 4.31
N PRO A 61 -13.21 19.17 4.93
CA PRO A 61 -12.11 20.01 5.39
C PRO A 61 -11.25 19.27 6.41
N ILE A 62 -9.93 19.37 6.29
CA ILE A 62 -8.99 18.63 7.14
C ILE A 62 -9.16 18.97 8.63
N GLU A 63 -9.59 20.20 8.97
CA GLU A 63 -9.81 20.62 10.35
C GLU A 63 -11.09 20.02 10.98
N GLN A 64 -11.95 19.41 10.17
CA GLN A 64 -13.21 18.82 10.59
C GLN A 64 -13.16 17.28 10.62
N THR A 65 -12.00 16.69 10.35
CA THR A 65 -11.83 15.24 10.33
C THR A 65 -12.00 14.61 11.71
N THR A 66 -12.60 13.42 11.72
CA THR A 66 -12.74 12.58 12.90
C THR A 66 -12.49 11.12 12.53
N ARG A 67 -11.87 10.39 13.47
CA ARG A 67 -11.62 8.95 13.35
C ARG A 67 -12.91 8.13 13.36
N ALA A 68 -13.95 8.62 14.03
CA ALA A 68 -15.24 7.93 14.13
C ALA A 68 -16.08 8.20 12.87
N PRO A 69 -16.30 7.20 11.99
CA PRO A 69 -17.02 7.43 10.73
C PRO A 69 -18.45 7.94 10.93
N GLY A 70 -19.13 7.47 11.98
CA GLY A 70 -20.50 7.89 12.34
C GLY A 70 -20.63 9.34 12.83
N GLU A 71 -19.52 10.00 13.18
CA GLU A 71 -19.51 11.40 13.62
C GLU A 71 -19.20 12.39 12.48
N ARG A 72 -18.84 11.86 11.30
CA ARG A 72 -18.46 12.68 10.15
C ARG A 72 -19.68 13.42 9.60
N ARG A 73 -19.45 14.64 9.14
CA ARG A 73 -20.48 15.47 8.52
C ARG A 73 -20.21 15.57 7.03
N LEU A 74 -21.16 15.08 6.23
CA LEU A 74 -21.07 15.20 4.79
C LEU A 74 -21.22 16.66 4.37
N TRP A 75 -20.45 17.07 3.37
CA TRP A 75 -20.61 18.37 2.76
C TRP A 75 -21.87 18.41 1.90
N THR A 76 -22.73 19.39 2.15
CA THR A 76 -23.97 19.61 1.39
C THR A 76 -23.91 20.91 0.58
N SER A 77 -24.66 20.94 -0.52
CA SER A 77 -24.82 22.12 -1.37
C SER A 77 -26.25 22.21 -1.87
N GLU A 78 -26.76 23.43 -2.05
CA GLU A 78 -28.08 23.67 -2.63
C GLU A 78 -27.93 23.94 -4.13
N VAL A 79 -28.74 23.25 -4.94
CA VAL A 79 -28.81 23.49 -6.40
C VAL A 79 -30.27 23.70 -6.81
N THR A 80 -30.50 24.75 -7.58
CA THR A 80 -31.81 25.00 -8.19
C THR A 80 -31.89 24.24 -9.51
N GLY A 81 -32.80 23.28 -9.60
CA GLY A 81 -33.06 22.53 -10.82
C GLY A 81 -33.66 23.40 -11.92
N SER A 82 -33.69 22.89 -13.15
CA SER A 82 -34.34 23.57 -14.30
C SER A 82 -35.85 23.77 -14.10
N ASP A 83 -36.44 23.01 -13.18
CA ASP A 83 -37.83 23.13 -12.72
C ASP A 83 -38.05 24.24 -11.68
N GLY A 84 -36.99 24.95 -11.27
CA GLY A 84 -37.04 25.99 -10.25
C GLY A 84 -37.08 25.45 -8.82
N VAL A 85 -36.98 24.14 -8.62
CA VAL A 85 -36.99 23.50 -7.30
C VAL A 85 -35.56 23.47 -6.76
N VAL A 86 -35.36 24.06 -5.57
CA VAL A 86 -34.11 23.96 -4.82
C VAL A 86 -34.03 22.57 -4.20
N ARG A 87 -32.91 21.90 -4.42
CA ARG A 87 -32.59 20.60 -3.82
C ARG A 87 -31.27 20.68 -3.07
N THR A 88 -31.21 20.08 -1.90
CA THR A 88 -29.98 19.86 -1.16
C THR A 88 -29.34 18.57 -1.66
N MET A 89 -28.07 18.64 -2.03
CA MET A 89 -27.30 17.48 -2.49
C MET A 89 -26.03 17.27 -1.69
N THR A 90 -25.63 16.02 -1.60
CA THR A 90 -24.30 15.60 -1.14
C THR A 90 -23.61 14.76 -2.21
N GLN A 91 -22.29 14.67 -2.14
CA GLN A 91 -21.48 14.03 -3.18
C GLN A 91 -20.51 13.02 -2.58
N VAL A 92 -20.41 11.86 -3.23
CA VAL A 92 -19.45 10.80 -2.88
C VAL A 92 -18.77 10.29 -4.15
N TYR A 93 -17.59 9.71 -3.99
CA TYR A 93 -16.72 9.35 -5.10
C TYR A 93 -16.13 7.97 -4.91
N THR A 94 -15.88 7.28 -6.01
CA THR A 94 -15.07 6.07 -6.03
C THR A 94 -13.59 6.42 -6.09
N ASP A 95 -12.75 5.58 -5.50
CA ASP A 95 -11.30 5.79 -5.39
C ASP A 95 -10.64 6.08 -6.76
N GLY A 96 -11.12 5.49 -7.85
CA GLY A 96 -10.52 5.69 -9.17
C GLY A 96 -10.68 7.08 -9.76
N VAL A 97 -11.65 7.86 -9.30
CA VAL A 97 -11.86 9.23 -9.81
C VAL A 97 -11.42 10.31 -8.83
N LEU A 98 -10.83 9.94 -7.69
CA LEU A 98 -10.36 10.92 -6.72
C LEU A 98 -9.28 11.83 -7.34
N PRO A 99 -9.29 13.14 -7.00
CA PRO A 99 -8.29 14.07 -7.52
C PRO A 99 -6.94 13.87 -6.81
N PRO A 100 -5.86 14.55 -7.23
CA PRO A 100 -4.64 14.58 -6.45
C PRO A 100 -4.90 15.01 -4.98
N PRO A 101 -4.18 14.46 -3.99
CA PRO A 101 -4.40 14.81 -2.59
C PRO A 101 -4.12 16.30 -2.31
N HIS A 102 -5.15 17.01 -1.83
CA HIS A 102 -5.11 18.44 -1.51
C HIS A 102 -4.78 18.68 -0.02
N PRO A 103 -4.07 19.76 0.36
CA PRO A 103 -3.64 20.03 1.74
C PRO A 103 -4.79 20.37 2.70
N TYR A 104 -5.85 21.03 2.22
CA TYR A 104 -6.93 21.54 3.08
C TYR A 104 -8.23 20.71 2.99
N VAL A 105 -8.34 19.87 1.96
CA VAL A 105 -9.53 19.03 1.74
C VAL A 105 -9.05 17.60 1.57
N VAL A 106 -9.62 16.71 2.37
CA VAL A 106 -9.30 15.29 2.38
C VAL A 106 -10.52 14.49 1.98
N TYR A 107 -10.28 13.24 1.59
CA TYR A 107 -11.32 12.28 1.29
C TYR A 107 -11.31 11.20 2.35
N GLU A 108 -12.49 10.90 2.91
CA GLU A 108 -12.68 9.87 3.92
C GLU A 108 -13.48 8.71 3.34
N PHE A 109 -13.01 7.49 3.56
CA PHE A 109 -13.72 6.27 3.18
C PHE A 109 -14.99 6.11 4.01
N ILE A 110 -16.07 5.65 3.37
CA ILE A 110 -17.34 5.33 4.00
C ILE A 110 -18.05 4.19 3.24
N THR A 111 -18.75 3.33 3.97
CA THR A 111 -19.57 2.25 3.40
C THR A 111 -20.98 2.75 3.11
N LEU A 112 -21.76 2.01 2.30
CA LEU A 112 -23.17 2.35 2.08
C LEU A 112 -24.01 2.30 3.38
N GLY A 113 -23.71 1.37 4.28
CA GLY A 113 -24.42 1.27 5.57
C GLY A 113 -24.19 2.50 6.44
N THR A 114 -22.93 2.91 6.62
CA THR A 114 -22.65 4.15 7.37
C THR A 114 -23.20 5.38 6.65
N LEU A 115 -23.21 5.41 5.32
CA LEU A 115 -23.81 6.50 4.55
C LEU A 115 -25.32 6.61 4.80
N ALA A 116 -26.04 5.47 4.88
CA ALA A 116 -27.47 5.43 5.21
C ALA A 116 -27.77 6.09 6.57
N ASP A 117 -26.86 5.94 7.54
CA ASP A 117 -26.96 6.53 8.87
C ASP A 117 -26.63 8.02 8.91
N ILE A 118 -25.55 8.45 8.25
CA ILE A 118 -24.98 9.80 8.45
C ILE A 118 -25.45 10.84 7.44
N VAL A 119 -26.05 10.44 6.29
CA VAL A 119 -26.57 11.42 5.33
C VAL A 119 -27.64 12.26 6.03
N PRO A 120 -27.53 13.60 6.06
CA PRO A 120 -28.50 14.44 6.75
C PRO A 120 -29.92 14.27 6.19
N PRO A 121 -30.97 14.36 7.01
CA PRO A 121 -32.36 14.20 6.57
C PRO A 121 -32.82 15.27 5.57
N GLU A 122 -32.15 16.43 5.55
CA GLU A 122 -32.42 17.51 4.59
C GLU A 122 -31.81 17.30 3.20
N VAL A 123 -30.97 16.27 3.01
CA VAL A 123 -30.41 15.95 1.69
C VAL A 123 -31.48 15.27 0.84
N ASP A 124 -31.76 15.86 -0.32
CA ASP A 124 -32.71 15.30 -1.30
C ASP A 124 -32.02 14.36 -2.29
N VAL A 125 -30.73 14.59 -2.59
CA VAL A 125 -30.01 13.88 -3.65
C VAL A 125 -28.59 13.48 -3.22
N LEU A 126 -28.26 12.20 -3.38
CA LEU A 126 -26.88 11.70 -3.35
C LEU A 126 -26.35 11.64 -4.78
N VAL A 127 -25.28 12.37 -5.06
CA VAL A 127 -24.59 12.31 -6.35
C VAL A 127 -23.33 11.45 -6.19
N VAL A 128 -23.30 10.29 -6.85
CA VAL A 128 -22.11 9.45 -6.88
C VAL A 128 -21.27 9.80 -8.11
N ASN A 129 -19.97 9.98 -7.91
CA ASN A 129 -18.99 10.31 -8.95
C ASN A 129 -19.38 11.57 -9.75
N ALA A 130 -19.78 12.63 -9.05
CA ALA A 130 -20.22 13.89 -9.64
C ALA A 130 -19.19 14.45 -10.64
N ALA A 131 -19.67 15.06 -11.73
CA ALA A 131 -18.85 15.62 -12.81
C ALA A 131 -17.85 14.63 -13.45
N THR A 132 -18.20 13.33 -13.47
CA THR A 132 -17.44 12.29 -14.18
C THR A 132 -18.35 11.46 -15.10
N PRO A 133 -17.80 10.64 -16.02
CA PRO A 133 -18.60 9.75 -16.85
C PRO A 133 -19.34 8.64 -16.07
N CYS A 134 -18.97 8.41 -14.81
CA CYS A 134 -19.63 7.46 -13.92
C CYS A 134 -20.76 8.09 -13.08
N GLN A 135 -21.14 9.34 -13.33
CA GLN A 135 -22.10 10.05 -12.49
C GLN A 135 -23.47 9.35 -12.46
N VAL A 136 -24.01 9.14 -11.26
CA VAL A 136 -25.41 8.72 -11.03
C VAL A 136 -25.97 9.52 -9.86
N MET A 137 -27.25 9.87 -9.94
CA MET A 137 -27.98 10.58 -8.89
C MET A 137 -29.03 9.65 -8.28
N PHE A 138 -29.05 9.56 -6.95
CA PHE A 138 -30.05 8.82 -6.19
C PHE A 138 -30.89 9.81 -5.38
N GLN A 139 -32.20 9.63 -5.38
CA GLN A 139 -33.06 10.36 -4.45
C GLN A 139 -32.81 9.81 -3.04
N VAL A 140 -32.76 10.68 -2.04
CA VAL A 140 -32.53 10.25 -0.66
C VAL A 140 -33.85 10.32 0.09
N ASP A 141 -34.48 9.16 0.25
CA ASP A 141 -35.64 8.97 1.11
C ASP A 141 -35.42 7.75 2.03
N ASP A 142 -36.40 7.45 2.89
CA ASP A 142 -36.29 6.37 3.87
C ASP A 142 -36.17 4.98 3.19
N GLU A 143 -36.82 4.79 2.03
CA GLU A 143 -36.76 3.53 1.27
C GLU A 143 -35.39 3.34 0.64
N GLU A 144 -34.81 4.39 0.05
CA GLU A 144 -33.47 4.33 -0.52
C GLU A 144 -32.39 4.08 0.56
N ARG A 145 -32.55 4.67 1.76
CA ARG A 145 -31.65 4.39 2.89
C ARG A 145 -31.73 2.94 3.35
N GLU A 146 -32.92 2.36 3.40
CA GLU A 146 -33.12 0.94 3.71
C GLU A 146 -32.41 0.07 2.67
N VAL A 147 -32.54 0.40 1.38
CA VAL A 147 -31.80 -0.30 0.31
C VAL A 147 -30.29 -0.24 0.51
N TRP A 148 -29.73 0.91 0.89
CA TRP A 148 -28.28 1.03 1.14
C TRP A 148 -27.82 0.20 2.33
N SER A 149 -28.61 0.18 3.41
CA SER A 149 -28.36 -0.64 4.60
C SER A 149 -28.41 -2.13 4.26
N ASP A 150 -29.47 -2.58 3.59
CA ASP A 150 -29.65 -3.99 3.19
C ASP A 150 -28.52 -4.45 2.26
N LEU A 151 -28.15 -3.63 1.28
CA LEU A 151 -27.03 -3.94 0.38
C LEU A 151 -25.69 -4.01 1.12
N HIS A 152 -25.48 -3.14 2.11
CA HIS A 152 -24.28 -3.20 2.94
C HIS A 152 -24.22 -4.51 3.74
N GLU A 153 -25.31 -4.87 4.42
CA GLU A 153 -25.40 -6.12 5.19
C GLU A 153 -25.24 -7.36 4.29
N GLU A 154 -25.78 -7.33 3.07
CA GLU A 154 -25.69 -8.44 2.11
C GLU A 154 -24.27 -8.58 1.51
N LEU A 155 -23.61 -7.47 1.17
CA LEU A 155 -22.52 -7.47 0.19
C LEU A 155 -21.17 -6.94 0.71
N PHE A 156 -21.15 -6.14 1.76
CA PHE A 156 -19.89 -5.55 2.23
C PHE A 156 -19.12 -6.55 3.09
N ASP A 157 -17.93 -6.88 2.63
CA ASP A 157 -16.97 -7.70 3.35
C ASP A 157 -15.64 -6.92 3.45
N PRO A 158 -15.23 -6.48 4.66
CA PRO A 158 -13.95 -5.82 4.87
C PRO A 158 -12.76 -6.64 4.34
N GLU A 159 -12.79 -7.97 4.46
CA GLU A 159 -11.72 -8.85 4.00
C GLU A 159 -11.72 -9.02 2.47
N GLY A 160 -12.89 -8.86 1.83
CA GLY A 160 -13.06 -8.92 0.38
C GLY A 160 -12.33 -7.80 -0.38
N LEU A 161 -11.90 -6.75 0.33
CA LEU A 161 -11.08 -5.68 -0.23
C LEU A 161 -9.58 -5.96 -0.19
N LEU A 162 -9.14 -6.96 0.57
CA LEU A 162 -7.73 -7.28 0.82
C LEU A 162 -7.18 -8.31 -0.17
N ASN A 163 -5.88 -8.59 -0.09
CA ASN A 163 -5.21 -9.71 -0.77
C ASN A 163 -5.45 -9.78 -2.29
N ARG A 164 -5.33 -8.66 -2.99
CA ARG A 164 -5.60 -8.57 -4.44
C ARG A 164 -4.67 -7.60 -5.15
N VAL A 165 -4.41 -7.88 -6.43
CA VAL A 165 -3.65 -6.97 -7.30
C VAL A 165 -4.60 -5.94 -7.90
N VAL A 166 -4.52 -4.69 -7.45
CA VAL A 166 -5.27 -3.57 -8.01
C VAL A 166 -4.36 -2.69 -8.86
N THR A 167 -4.74 -2.44 -10.11
CA THR A 167 -3.95 -1.65 -11.07
C THR A 167 -4.79 -0.50 -11.61
N ARG A 168 -4.26 0.72 -11.56
CA ARG A 168 -4.81 1.87 -12.27
C ARG A 168 -4.44 1.83 -13.75
N PHE A 169 -5.41 2.07 -14.63
CA PHE A 169 -5.21 2.15 -16.07
C PHE A 169 -4.84 3.56 -16.54
N THR A 170 -5.10 4.58 -15.72
CA THR A 170 -4.77 5.98 -15.96
C THR A 170 -4.06 6.56 -14.72
N GLY A 171 -3.45 7.75 -14.84
CA GLY A 171 -2.80 8.44 -13.71
C GLY A 171 -1.46 7.84 -13.23
N ALA A 172 -1.09 6.64 -13.71
CA ALA A 172 0.19 6.03 -13.38
C ALA A 172 1.35 6.80 -14.03
N PRO A 173 2.51 6.94 -13.34
CA PRO A 173 3.69 7.52 -13.97
C PRO A 173 4.16 6.66 -15.14
N GLY A 174 4.81 7.30 -16.12
CA GLY A 174 5.49 6.59 -17.20
C GLY A 174 6.56 5.62 -16.68
N SER A 175 6.96 4.68 -17.53
CA SER A 175 8.04 3.74 -17.22
C SER A 175 9.31 4.49 -16.78
N GLY A 176 9.87 4.11 -15.63
CA GLY A 176 11.02 4.79 -15.06
C GLY A 176 11.15 4.56 -13.55
N PRO A 177 12.05 5.30 -12.88
CA PRO A 177 12.35 5.11 -11.47
C PRO A 177 11.14 5.23 -10.56
N LEU A 178 10.20 6.15 -10.83
CA LEU A 178 8.99 6.33 -10.02
C LEU A 178 8.06 5.12 -10.09
N LEU A 179 7.73 4.64 -11.30
CA LEU A 179 6.88 3.46 -11.47
C LEU A 179 7.53 2.21 -10.85
N HIS A 180 8.86 2.07 -10.99
CA HIS A 180 9.61 1.01 -10.34
C HIS A 180 9.58 1.12 -8.80
N GLY A 181 9.78 2.32 -8.25
CA GLY A 181 9.70 2.58 -6.81
C GLY A 181 8.32 2.24 -6.23
N LEU A 182 7.25 2.53 -6.97
CA LEU A 182 5.88 2.11 -6.62
C LEU A 182 5.73 0.58 -6.60
N ALA A 183 6.27 -0.11 -7.61
CA ALA A 183 6.26 -1.57 -7.71
C ALA A 183 7.06 -2.27 -6.60
N CYS A 184 8.05 -1.61 -5.99
CA CYS A 184 8.78 -2.15 -4.83
C CYS A 184 7.87 -2.36 -3.60
N GLY A 185 6.82 -1.55 -3.43
CA GLY A 185 5.86 -1.70 -2.32
C GLY A 185 4.70 -2.65 -2.62
N ALA A 186 4.78 -3.43 -3.69
CA ALA A 186 3.66 -4.24 -4.18
C ALA A 186 3.17 -5.31 -3.19
N HIS A 187 4.03 -5.84 -2.31
CA HIS A 187 3.62 -6.78 -1.25
C HIS A 187 2.57 -6.17 -0.32
N LEU A 188 2.81 -4.95 0.16
CA LEU A 188 1.84 -4.24 1.02
C LEU A 188 0.61 -3.81 0.24
N CYS A 189 0.77 -3.36 -1.01
CA CYS A 189 -0.39 -3.05 -1.84
C CYS A 189 -1.27 -4.28 -2.08
N TYR A 190 -0.69 -5.46 -2.31
CA TYR A 190 -1.45 -6.69 -2.44
C TYR A 190 -2.21 -7.02 -1.16
N TYR A 191 -1.52 -7.02 -0.01
CA TYR A 191 -2.13 -7.36 1.28
C TYR A 191 -3.30 -6.41 1.61
N ASN A 192 -3.10 -5.11 1.45
CA ASN A 192 -4.13 -4.10 1.67
C ASN A 192 -5.20 -4.03 0.56
N GLY A 193 -4.95 -4.69 -0.58
CA GLY A 193 -5.78 -4.59 -1.79
C GLY A 193 -5.89 -3.19 -2.38
N ASP A 194 -4.78 -2.46 -2.27
CA ASP A 194 -4.59 -1.09 -2.72
C ASP A 194 -4.03 -1.02 -4.16
N PRO A 195 -4.31 0.07 -4.91
CA PRO A 195 -3.68 0.30 -6.21
C PRO A 195 -2.15 0.42 -6.08
N TRP A 196 -1.40 -0.38 -6.85
CA TRP A 196 0.06 -0.41 -6.72
C TRP A 196 0.76 0.75 -7.43
N ASN A 197 0.16 1.33 -8.48
CA ASN A 197 0.78 2.27 -9.43
C ASN A 197 0.25 3.72 -9.37
N THR A 198 -0.41 4.12 -8.29
CA THR A 198 -0.88 5.51 -8.14
C THR A 198 0.12 6.39 -7.38
N LEU A 199 0.25 7.65 -7.82
CA LEU A 199 0.93 8.71 -7.09
C LEU A 199 -0.06 9.57 -6.29
N ASP A 200 -1.35 9.52 -6.64
CA ASP A 200 -2.42 10.29 -6.01
C ASP A 200 -3.02 9.47 -4.88
N TRP A 201 -2.25 9.33 -3.79
CA TRP A 201 -2.55 8.41 -2.70
C TRP A 201 -3.56 8.98 -1.69
N HIS A 202 -4.76 8.39 -1.65
CA HIS A 202 -5.75 8.62 -0.58
C HIS A 202 -5.87 7.45 0.40
N GLY A 203 -5.42 6.25 0.00
CA GLY A 203 -5.46 5.04 0.84
C GLY A 203 -6.87 4.73 1.33
N ALA A 204 -7.03 4.43 2.61
CA ALA A 204 -8.34 4.17 3.23
C ALA A 204 -9.03 5.45 3.74
N GLY A 205 -8.59 6.62 3.29
CA GLY A 205 -9.04 7.92 3.78
C GLY A 205 -8.10 8.52 4.83
N TYR A 206 -8.07 9.85 4.90
CA TYR A 206 -7.07 10.59 5.68
C TYR A 206 -6.98 10.16 7.15
N SER A 207 -8.10 10.08 7.87
CA SER A 207 -8.11 9.72 9.30
C SER A 207 -7.55 8.31 9.53
N SER A 208 -7.85 7.37 8.63
CA SER A 208 -7.32 6.01 8.70
C SER A 208 -5.85 5.92 8.34
N GLU A 209 -5.34 6.78 7.46
CA GLU A 209 -3.89 6.87 7.18
C GLU A 209 -3.13 7.42 8.40
N VAL A 210 -3.65 8.45 9.06
CA VAL A 210 -3.07 9.02 10.28
C VAL A 210 -3.08 7.98 11.41
N GLU A 211 -4.23 7.36 11.67
CA GLU A 211 -4.37 6.33 12.70
C GLU A 211 -3.42 5.15 12.46
N ARG A 212 -3.29 4.70 11.19
CA ARG A 212 -2.35 3.62 10.84
C ARG A 212 -0.90 3.99 11.16
N LEU A 213 -0.49 5.21 10.84
CA LEU A 213 0.88 5.67 11.09
C LEU A 213 1.15 5.79 12.60
N GLU A 214 0.21 6.30 13.37
CA GLU A 214 0.34 6.37 14.82
C GLU A 214 0.39 4.97 15.45
N ASP A 215 -0.58 4.12 15.16
CA ASP A 215 -0.77 2.85 15.88
C ASP A 215 0.28 1.80 15.52
N PHE A 216 0.68 1.71 14.24
CA PHE A 216 1.58 0.66 13.77
C PHE A 216 3.03 1.12 13.59
N TRP A 217 3.28 2.43 13.51
CA TRP A 217 4.61 2.99 13.27
C TRP A 217 5.07 3.98 14.33
N GLY A 218 4.19 4.42 15.23
CA GLY A 218 4.52 5.46 16.21
C GLY A 218 4.79 6.82 15.55
N VAL A 219 4.22 7.06 14.36
CA VAL A 219 4.45 8.26 13.55
C VAL A 219 3.23 9.17 13.70
N GLY A 220 3.35 10.20 14.54
CA GLY A 220 2.26 11.14 14.81
C GLY A 220 2.35 12.44 14.01
N ASP A 221 3.52 12.74 13.45
CA ASP A 221 3.71 13.94 12.67
C ASP A 221 4.78 13.81 11.56
N ARG A 222 5.10 14.97 10.97
CA ARG A 222 6.06 15.10 9.87
C ARG A 222 7.49 14.79 10.27
N GLU A 223 7.92 15.15 11.48
CA GLU A 223 9.29 14.89 11.94
C GLU A 223 9.49 13.39 12.13
N ASP A 224 8.54 12.73 12.79
CA ASP A 224 8.53 11.27 12.93
C ASP A 224 8.55 10.58 11.55
N TRP A 225 7.74 11.10 10.60
CA TRP A 225 7.69 10.55 9.25
C TRP A 225 9.02 10.68 8.50
N LEU A 226 9.67 11.84 8.59
CA LEU A 226 10.98 12.06 7.96
C LEU A 226 12.03 11.10 8.53
N GLU A 227 12.05 10.92 9.86
CA GLU A 227 12.96 9.98 10.51
C GLU A 227 12.72 8.54 10.05
N ILE A 228 11.49 8.04 10.15
CA ILE A 228 11.20 6.64 9.82
C ILE A 228 11.40 6.38 8.32
N GLN A 229 11.02 7.32 7.45
CA GLN A 229 11.22 7.20 6.02
C GLN A 229 12.71 7.13 5.68
N GLN A 230 13.53 7.97 6.32
CA GLN A 230 14.97 7.99 6.10
C GLN A 230 15.63 6.68 6.56
N ARG A 231 15.25 6.18 7.74
CA ARG A 231 15.73 4.90 8.27
C ARG A 231 15.31 3.72 7.40
N LEU A 232 14.10 3.70 6.84
CA LEU A 232 13.68 2.68 5.87
C LEU A 232 14.51 2.72 4.58
N LEU A 233 14.89 3.92 4.12
CA LEU A 233 15.74 4.09 2.93
C LEU A 233 17.18 3.65 3.19
N GLU A 234 17.67 3.78 4.42
CA GLU A 234 19.00 3.33 4.87
C GLU A 234 19.03 1.88 5.34
N CYS A 235 17.88 1.20 5.37
CA CYS A 235 17.72 -0.17 5.87
C CYS A 235 18.07 -0.31 7.38
N GLU A 236 17.72 0.71 8.17
CA GLU A 236 18.01 0.82 9.61
C GLU A 236 16.77 0.67 10.52
N VAL A 237 15.63 0.25 9.95
CA VAL A 237 14.45 -0.13 10.75
C VAL A 237 14.53 -1.60 11.14
N SER A 238 15.01 -2.45 10.22
CA SER A 238 15.28 -3.86 10.53
C SER A 238 16.48 -4.03 11.46
N PRO A 239 16.48 -5.04 12.35
CA PRO A 239 17.63 -5.31 13.19
C PRO A 239 18.88 -5.65 12.35
N TRP A 240 19.97 -4.92 12.59
CA TRP A 240 21.24 -5.05 11.87
C TRP A 240 21.80 -6.49 11.87
N TYR A 241 21.51 -7.24 12.93
CA TYR A 241 22.08 -8.56 13.12
C TYR A 241 21.53 -9.62 12.14
N TRP A 242 20.37 -9.38 11.52
CA TRP A 242 19.87 -10.26 10.44
C TRP A 242 20.80 -10.22 9.22
N ASP A 243 21.13 -9.01 8.75
CA ASP A 243 22.06 -8.84 7.64
C ASP A 243 23.50 -9.18 8.02
N PHE A 244 23.88 -9.00 9.29
CA PHE A 244 25.17 -9.50 9.78
C PHE A 244 25.30 -11.02 9.59
N VAL A 245 24.30 -11.79 10.02
CA VAL A 245 24.32 -13.25 9.89
C VAL A 245 24.33 -13.66 8.41
N LEU A 246 23.52 -13.03 7.55
CA LEU A 246 23.54 -13.29 6.11
C LEU A 246 24.87 -12.89 5.45
N GLY A 247 25.45 -11.77 5.86
CA GLY A 247 26.75 -11.27 5.39
C GLY A 247 27.90 -12.23 5.71
N ALA A 248 27.88 -12.87 6.88
CA ALA A 248 28.85 -13.91 7.22
C ALA A 248 28.83 -15.08 6.22
N ARG A 249 27.64 -15.48 5.73
CA ARG A 249 27.53 -16.51 4.68
C ARG A 249 28.10 -16.03 3.35
N LEU A 250 27.85 -14.77 2.98
CA LEU A 250 28.38 -14.20 1.74
C LEU A 250 29.91 -14.16 1.75
N ALA A 251 30.51 -13.71 2.87
CA ALA A 251 31.97 -13.71 3.03
C ALA A 251 32.57 -15.11 2.88
N LEU A 252 31.97 -16.13 3.50
CA LEU A 252 32.40 -17.52 3.34
C LEU A 252 32.30 -18.01 1.88
N ARG A 253 31.26 -17.60 1.13
CA ARG A 253 31.13 -17.96 -0.30
C ARG A 253 32.22 -17.35 -1.15
N GLU A 254 32.59 -16.10 -0.87
CA GLU A 254 33.68 -15.41 -1.56
C GLU A 254 35.03 -16.08 -1.27
N GLU A 255 35.28 -16.47 -0.02
CA GLU A 255 36.51 -17.17 0.38
C GLU A 255 36.65 -18.58 -0.21
N HIS A 256 35.54 -19.33 -0.29
CA HIS A 256 35.54 -20.72 -0.77
C HIS A 256 35.32 -20.87 -2.29
N GLY A 257 34.97 -19.78 -2.97
CA GLY A 257 34.84 -19.71 -4.44
C GLY A 257 33.72 -20.58 -4.99
N ASP A 258 32.46 -20.24 -4.68
CA ASP A 258 31.22 -20.83 -5.25
C ASP A 258 31.16 -22.37 -5.39
N ARG A 259 31.89 -23.09 -4.53
CA ARG A 259 31.99 -24.57 -4.50
C ARG A 259 30.76 -25.28 -3.92
N GLY A 260 29.58 -24.66 -4.02
CA GLY A 260 28.32 -25.16 -3.49
C GLY A 260 27.88 -24.47 -2.18
N PRO A 261 26.86 -25.05 -1.49
CA PRO A 261 26.29 -24.48 -0.28
C PRO A 261 27.31 -24.36 0.86
N VAL A 262 27.24 -23.27 1.62
CA VAL A 262 28.07 -23.08 2.82
C VAL A 262 27.61 -24.04 3.91
N ASP A 263 28.57 -24.74 4.54
CA ASP A 263 28.28 -25.63 5.67
C ASP A 263 27.71 -24.84 6.86
N ALA A 264 26.66 -25.37 7.49
CA ALA A 264 25.95 -24.69 8.56
C ALA A 264 26.76 -24.60 9.86
N GLY A 265 27.68 -25.53 10.12
CA GLY A 265 28.60 -25.44 11.25
C GLY A 265 29.61 -24.32 11.03
N LEU A 266 30.24 -24.32 9.85
CA LEU A 266 31.19 -23.28 9.44
C LEU A 266 30.57 -21.87 9.47
N TRP A 267 29.33 -21.74 9.01
CA TRP A 267 28.62 -20.47 9.06
C TRP A 267 28.41 -19.99 10.51
N ARG A 268 27.97 -20.86 11.42
CA ARG A 268 27.81 -20.51 12.85
C ARG A 268 29.14 -20.10 13.48
N ASP A 269 30.22 -20.81 13.18
CA ASP A 269 31.54 -20.52 13.72
C ASP A 269 32.10 -19.20 13.17
N CYS A 270 31.80 -18.87 11.90
CA CYS A 270 32.12 -17.57 11.30
C CYS A 270 31.36 -16.43 11.97
N VAL A 271 30.05 -16.60 12.22
CA VAL A 271 29.21 -15.62 12.95
C VAL A 271 29.80 -15.35 14.34
N GLU A 272 30.05 -16.39 15.12
CA GLU A 272 30.62 -16.26 16.47
C GLU A 272 32.00 -15.60 16.45
N SER A 273 32.94 -16.13 15.66
CA SER A 273 34.30 -15.60 15.61
C SER A 273 34.35 -14.14 15.16
N THR A 274 33.46 -13.75 14.24
CA THR A 274 33.34 -12.36 13.81
C THR A 274 32.79 -11.48 14.93
N LEU A 275 31.71 -11.89 15.62
CA LEU A 275 31.16 -11.14 16.75
C LEU A 275 32.18 -10.93 17.87
N ARG A 276 32.89 -11.98 18.27
CA ARG A 276 33.95 -11.90 19.30
C ARG A 276 35.10 -10.95 18.93
N ARG A 277 35.30 -10.70 17.63
CA ARG A 277 36.33 -9.77 17.14
C ARG A 277 35.84 -8.32 17.05
N VAL A 278 34.58 -8.10 16.70
CA VAL A 278 34.07 -6.75 16.35
C VAL A 278 33.20 -6.12 17.43
N VAL A 279 32.64 -6.93 18.35
CA VAL A 279 31.81 -6.45 19.46
C VAL A 279 32.64 -6.48 20.74
N GLU A 280 32.68 -5.35 21.45
CA GLU A 280 33.22 -5.32 22.81
C GLU A 280 32.26 -6.07 23.73
N ALA A 281 32.75 -7.14 24.35
CA ALA A 281 31.92 -8.04 25.16
C ALA A 281 31.36 -7.30 26.38
N PRO A 282 30.03 -7.13 26.52
CA PRO A 282 29.45 -6.63 27.76
C PRO A 282 29.77 -7.57 28.93
N GLU A 283 29.84 -7.01 30.14
CA GLU A 283 30.10 -7.80 31.35
C GLU A 283 28.98 -8.82 31.61
N GLY A 284 29.34 -10.04 32.00
CA GLY A 284 28.39 -11.10 32.37
C GLY A 284 28.05 -12.06 31.23
N THR A 285 26.92 -12.76 31.35
CA THR A 285 26.52 -13.84 30.43
C THR A 285 25.74 -13.34 29.21
N GLU A 286 25.43 -12.04 29.14
CA GLU A 286 24.61 -11.46 28.06
C GLU A 286 25.27 -11.63 26.69
N PHE A 287 26.59 -11.47 26.60
CA PHE A 287 27.30 -11.65 25.34
C PHE A 287 27.27 -13.09 24.84
N GLU A 288 27.38 -14.07 25.75
CA GLU A 288 27.33 -15.49 25.39
C GLU A 288 25.92 -15.90 24.94
N THR A 289 24.87 -15.37 25.60
CA THR A 289 23.48 -15.56 25.14
C THR A 289 23.28 -14.95 23.76
N PHE A 290 23.74 -13.72 23.53
CA PHE A 290 23.63 -13.07 22.22
C PHE A 290 24.35 -13.85 21.11
N ILE A 291 25.56 -14.36 21.37
CA ILE A 291 26.27 -15.23 20.42
C ILE A 291 25.47 -16.50 20.14
N ALA A 292 24.90 -17.14 21.17
CA ALA A 292 24.08 -18.33 21.00
C ALA A 292 22.86 -18.05 20.10
N ASP A 293 22.15 -16.94 20.34
CA ASP A 293 21.00 -16.51 19.53
C ASP A 293 21.41 -16.26 18.06
N MET A 294 22.56 -15.64 17.83
CA MET A 294 23.07 -15.40 16.46
C MET A 294 23.47 -16.71 15.75
N ARG A 295 24.01 -17.68 16.48
CA ARG A 295 24.27 -19.03 15.95
C ARG A 295 22.97 -19.79 15.67
N GLU A 296 21.93 -19.57 16.47
CA GLU A 296 20.60 -20.16 16.24
C GLU A 296 19.91 -19.55 15.01
N MET A 297 20.07 -18.25 14.79
CA MET A 297 19.55 -17.52 13.62
C MET A 297 19.95 -18.17 12.29
N VAL A 298 21.16 -18.72 12.20
CA VAL A 298 21.61 -19.51 11.04
C VAL A 298 20.66 -20.68 10.76
N GLY A 299 20.27 -21.42 11.81
CA GLY A 299 19.32 -22.52 11.70
C GLY A 299 17.94 -22.06 11.25
N LYS A 300 17.46 -20.94 11.80
CA LYS A 300 16.16 -20.33 11.45
C LYS A 300 16.12 -19.91 9.98
N ILE A 301 17.16 -19.23 9.49
CA ILE A 301 17.27 -18.86 8.08
C ILE A 301 17.27 -20.10 7.18
N LEU A 302 18.03 -21.15 7.52
CA LEU A 302 18.08 -22.37 6.71
C LEU A 302 16.72 -23.09 6.65
N ARG A 303 15.94 -23.09 7.73
CA ARG A 303 14.58 -23.67 7.75
C ARG A 303 13.61 -22.85 6.90
N TYR A 304 13.65 -21.53 6.97
CA TYR A 304 12.88 -20.68 6.07
C TYR A 304 13.27 -20.88 4.61
N GLU A 305 14.56 -20.89 4.27
CA GLU A 305 14.99 -21.14 2.88
C GLU A 305 14.59 -22.53 2.38
N ALA A 306 14.63 -23.56 3.23
CA ALA A 306 14.14 -24.88 2.88
C ALA A 306 12.63 -24.85 2.56
N ARG A 307 11.84 -24.13 3.38
CA ARG A 307 10.41 -23.92 3.12
C ARG A 307 10.18 -23.13 1.84
N PHE A 308 10.94 -22.07 1.60
CA PHE A 308 10.82 -21.22 0.41
C PHE A 308 11.09 -22.02 -0.86
N ARG A 309 12.08 -22.93 -0.85
CA ARG A 309 12.31 -23.84 -1.98
C ARG A 309 11.14 -24.80 -2.19
N ALA A 310 10.59 -25.35 -1.11
CA ALA A 310 9.44 -26.26 -1.19
C ALA A 310 8.19 -25.58 -1.80
N ASP A 311 7.98 -24.30 -1.50
CA ASP A 311 6.84 -23.53 -1.98
C ASP A 311 7.13 -22.69 -3.25
N GLY A 312 8.36 -22.78 -3.79
CA GLY A 312 8.73 -22.13 -5.06
C GLY A 312 8.98 -20.62 -4.98
N LEU A 313 9.33 -20.11 -3.80
CA LEU A 313 9.88 -18.76 -3.58
C LEU A 313 11.36 -18.66 -3.97
N LEU A 314 12.11 -19.76 -3.85
CA LEU A 314 13.52 -19.87 -4.19
C LEU A 314 13.76 -21.08 -5.09
N GLY A 315 14.69 -20.94 -6.04
CA GLY A 315 15.26 -22.06 -6.79
C GLY A 315 16.13 -22.99 -5.92
N PRO A 316 16.48 -24.19 -6.41
CA PRO A 316 17.23 -25.19 -5.65
C PRO A 316 18.55 -24.67 -5.05
N ASP A 317 19.28 -23.87 -5.83
CA ASP A 317 20.61 -23.34 -5.46
C ASP A 317 20.56 -21.86 -5.03
N GLU A 318 19.36 -21.27 -4.97
CA GLU A 318 19.18 -19.88 -4.58
C GLU A 318 19.15 -19.72 -3.05
N SER A 319 19.57 -18.56 -2.57
CA SER A 319 19.59 -18.21 -1.16
C SER A 319 19.41 -16.69 -0.98
N VAL A 320 18.86 -16.29 0.17
CA VAL A 320 18.62 -14.88 0.49
C VAL A 320 19.94 -14.21 0.87
N ARG A 321 20.36 -13.19 0.13
CA ARG A 321 21.65 -12.53 0.38
C ARG A 321 21.59 -11.45 1.45
N THR A 322 20.44 -10.79 1.57
CA THR A 322 20.19 -9.68 2.50
C THR A 322 18.68 -9.50 2.69
N ILE A 323 18.28 -8.95 3.83
CA ILE A 323 16.88 -8.61 4.15
C ILE A 323 16.52 -7.15 3.84
N ALA A 324 17.39 -6.38 3.20
CA ALA A 324 17.14 -4.97 2.83
C ALA A 324 15.79 -4.72 2.12
N ALA A 325 15.29 -5.70 1.36
CA ALA A 325 13.97 -5.65 0.71
C ALA A 325 12.83 -5.38 1.69
N TRP A 326 12.93 -5.89 2.93
CA TRP A 326 11.91 -5.67 3.96
C TRP A 326 11.78 -4.19 4.32
N ASP A 327 12.89 -3.46 4.41
CA ASP A 327 12.87 -2.01 4.66
C ASP A 327 12.54 -1.24 3.39
N LEU A 328 13.19 -1.53 2.26
CA LEU A 328 12.97 -0.81 1.00
C LEU A 328 11.54 -0.95 0.47
N GLY A 329 10.94 -2.14 0.56
CA GLY A 329 9.55 -2.38 0.18
C GLY A 329 8.56 -1.63 1.07
N ARG A 330 8.82 -1.58 2.39
CA ARG A 330 8.04 -0.76 3.33
C ARG A 330 8.27 0.73 3.13
N GLY A 331 9.48 1.15 2.78
CA GLY A 331 9.83 2.54 2.44
C GLY A 331 9.06 3.08 1.23
N SER A 332 8.75 2.23 0.24
CA SER A 332 7.85 2.60 -0.87
C SER A 332 6.43 2.90 -0.40
N LYS A 333 5.94 2.15 0.60
CA LYS A 333 4.60 2.33 1.13
C LYS A 333 4.52 3.48 2.14
N MET A 334 5.53 3.62 3.00
CA MET A 334 5.67 4.73 3.94
C MET A 334 5.69 6.09 3.23
N ALA A 335 6.30 6.18 2.05
CA ALA A 335 6.27 7.40 1.24
C ALA A 335 4.83 7.80 0.85
N ARG A 336 3.99 6.80 0.53
CA ARG A 336 2.59 6.98 0.14
C ARG A 336 1.70 7.27 1.35
N TRP A 337 1.88 6.52 2.44
CA TRP A 337 1.16 6.78 3.69
C TRP A 337 1.45 8.17 4.24
N GLY A 338 2.71 8.62 4.21
CA GLY A 338 3.08 9.99 4.57
C GLY A 338 2.36 11.04 3.73
N ARG A 339 2.17 10.79 2.43
CA ARG A 339 1.37 11.66 1.56
C ARG A 339 -0.11 11.64 1.94
N GLY A 340 -0.67 10.46 2.16
CA GLY A 340 -2.05 10.24 2.59
C GLY A 340 -2.37 10.99 3.89
N ALA A 341 -1.46 10.94 4.87
CA ALA A 341 -1.56 11.60 6.17
C ALA A 341 -1.13 13.08 6.17
N ARG A 342 -0.76 13.65 5.02
CA ARG A 342 -0.25 15.04 4.88
C ARG A 342 1.02 15.33 5.70
N PHE A 343 1.81 14.30 6.00
CA PHE A 343 3.15 14.44 6.58
C PHE A 343 4.23 14.65 5.52
N ALA A 344 3.97 14.22 4.28
CA ALA A 344 4.88 14.36 3.14
C ALA A 344 4.30 15.25 2.03
N THR A 345 5.16 16.06 1.42
CA THR A 345 4.86 16.75 0.17
C THR A 345 4.93 15.78 -1.00
N ARG A 346 4.35 16.15 -2.16
CA ARG A 346 4.48 15.38 -3.40
C ARG A 346 5.95 15.14 -3.80
N ALA A 347 6.78 16.18 -3.69
CA ALA A 347 8.19 16.11 -4.08
C ALA A 347 8.97 15.10 -3.22
N GLU A 348 8.72 15.08 -1.90
CA GLU A 348 9.37 14.15 -0.97
C GLU A 348 8.94 12.71 -1.21
N MET A 349 7.65 12.48 -1.46
CA MET A 349 7.18 11.14 -1.85
C MET A 349 7.87 10.67 -3.14
N TYR A 350 8.03 11.55 -4.13
CA TYR A 350 8.69 11.20 -5.39
C TYR A 350 10.18 10.90 -5.20
N ASP A 351 10.88 11.71 -4.42
CA ASP A 351 12.29 11.46 -4.05
C ASP A 351 12.44 10.11 -3.35
N ALA A 352 11.63 9.85 -2.32
CA ALA A 352 11.65 8.59 -1.58
C ALA A 352 11.41 7.38 -2.51
N LEU A 353 10.43 7.44 -3.41
CA LEU A 353 10.18 6.38 -4.39
C LEU A 353 11.37 6.18 -5.35
N GLY A 354 12.01 7.27 -5.79
CA GLY A 354 13.23 7.23 -6.60
C GLY A 354 14.39 6.56 -5.86
N ARG A 355 14.58 6.89 -4.58
CA ARG A 355 15.61 6.30 -3.71
C ARG A 355 15.35 4.82 -3.43
N VAL A 356 14.10 4.42 -3.18
CA VAL A 356 13.72 3.00 -3.08
C VAL A 356 14.05 2.27 -4.37
N SER A 357 13.70 2.83 -5.53
CA SER A 357 14.01 2.24 -6.83
C SER A 357 15.51 2.04 -7.03
N ALA A 358 16.32 3.03 -6.69
CA ALA A 358 17.77 2.93 -6.77
C ALA A 358 18.33 1.87 -5.80
N GLY A 359 17.89 1.87 -4.55
CA GLY A 359 18.31 0.89 -3.54
C GLY A 359 17.97 -0.54 -3.95
N VAL A 360 16.75 -0.80 -4.41
CA VAL A 360 16.33 -2.14 -4.83
C VAL A 360 17.12 -2.63 -6.04
N ARG A 361 17.32 -1.79 -7.06
CA ARG A 361 18.09 -2.16 -8.25
C ARG A 361 19.60 -2.31 -8.00
N GLY A 362 20.13 -1.61 -7.00
CA GLY A 362 21.52 -1.75 -6.56
C GLY A 362 21.78 -3.03 -5.76
N THR A 363 20.76 -3.54 -5.07
CA THR A 363 20.89 -4.69 -4.15
C THR A 363 20.47 -6.01 -4.77
N TYR A 364 19.44 -6.01 -5.62
CA TYR A 364 18.82 -7.21 -6.19
C TYR A 364 18.95 -7.25 -7.72
N THR A 365 18.77 -8.43 -8.31
CA THR A 365 18.89 -8.65 -9.77
C THR A 365 17.56 -8.98 -10.44
N SER A 366 16.53 -9.34 -9.67
CA SER A 366 15.19 -9.64 -10.17
C SER A 366 14.10 -9.38 -9.12
N TRP A 367 12.85 -9.28 -9.59
CA TRP A 367 11.68 -9.20 -8.70
C TRP A 367 11.50 -10.46 -7.84
N ALA A 368 11.83 -11.65 -8.35
CA ALA A 368 11.75 -12.90 -7.60
C ALA A 368 12.71 -12.88 -6.41
N GLU A 369 13.96 -12.45 -6.64
CA GLU A 369 14.97 -12.31 -5.59
C GLU A 369 14.57 -11.26 -4.55
N PHE A 370 14.13 -10.08 -5.00
CA PHE A 370 13.61 -9.03 -4.11
C PHE A 370 12.45 -9.55 -3.25
N SER A 371 11.52 -10.29 -3.86
CA SER A 371 10.38 -10.85 -3.15
C SER A 371 10.78 -11.89 -2.11
N ALA A 372 11.71 -12.79 -2.42
CA ALA A 372 12.17 -13.81 -1.47
C ALA A 372 12.86 -13.16 -0.26
N ALA A 373 13.64 -12.11 -0.48
CA ALA A 373 14.24 -11.31 0.59
C ALA A 373 13.19 -10.58 1.45
N TYR A 374 12.17 -10.00 0.82
CA TYR A 374 11.05 -9.35 1.53
C TYR A 374 10.31 -10.35 2.43
N VAL A 375 10.01 -11.54 1.90
CA VAL A 375 9.34 -12.63 2.63
C VAL A 375 10.20 -13.09 3.81
N MET A 376 11.52 -13.27 3.62
CA MET A 376 12.44 -13.60 4.71
C MET A 376 12.39 -12.55 5.83
N GLY A 377 12.50 -11.27 5.51
CA GLY A 377 12.46 -10.21 6.53
C GLY A 377 11.14 -10.18 7.30
N ARG A 378 9.99 -10.37 6.63
CA ARG A 378 8.69 -10.50 7.30
C ARG A 378 8.65 -11.70 8.24
N CYS A 379 9.14 -12.86 7.80
CA CYS A 379 9.15 -14.08 8.59
C CYS A 379 10.07 -14.00 9.82
N LEU A 380 11.25 -13.38 9.68
CA LEU A 380 12.15 -13.12 10.80
C LEU A 380 11.52 -12.15 11.82
N HIS A 381 10.71 -11.21 11.35
CA HIS A 381 10.04 -10.23 12.20
C HIS A 381 8.84 -10.81 12.97
N PHE A 382 7.97 -11.60 12.32
CA PHE A 382 6.65 -11.94 12.88
C PHE A 382 6.32 -13.43 12.99
N ASP A 383 6.90 -14.29 12.14
CA ASP A 383 6.36 -15.66 11.97
C ASP A 383 6.88 -16.64 13.03
N ASP A 384 8.10 -16.42 13.53
CA ASP A 384 8.76 -17.32 14.48
C ASP A 384 8.69 -18.82 14.10
N GLU A 385 8.79 -19.10 12.81
CA GLU A 385 8.83 -20.44 12.21
C GLU A 385 7.54 -21.26 12.36
N HIS A 386 6.42 -20.58 12.65
CA HIS A 386 5.10 -21.21 12.68
C HIS A 386 4.60 -21.55 11.27
N PHE A 387 5.07 -20.84 10.24
CA PHE A 387 4.59 -20.95 8.86
C PHE A 387 3.07 -20.76 8.75
N GLY A 388 2.51 -19.91 9.62
CA GLY A 388 1.08 -19.59 9.70
C GLY A 388 0.72 -18.42 8.79
N ASP A 389 -0.26 -17.61 9.18
CA ASP A 389 -0.79 -16.52 8.36
C ASP A 389 0.25 -15.46 7.97
N TRP A 390 1.27 -15.25 8.82
CA TRP A 390 2.41 -14.37 8.51
C TRP A 390 3.22 -14.84 7.31
N TYR A 391 3.39 -16.15 7.14
CA TYR A 391 4.06 -16.76 6.01
C TYR A 391 3.12 -16.99 4.82
N THR A 392 1.93 -17.57 5.03
CA THR A 392 1.03 -17.95 3.93
C THR A 392 0.51 -16.73 3.18
N SER A 393 0.20 -15.63 3.86
CA SER A 393 -0.27 -14.39 3.20
C SER A 393 0.81 -13.77 2.32
N VAL A 394 2.07 -13.73 2.76
CA VAL A 394 3.18 -13.17 1.96
C VAL A 394 3.61 -14.10 0.83
N LEU A 395 3.46 -15.42 1.00
CA LEU A 395 3.64 -16.40 -0.08
C LEU A 395 2.58 -16.22 -1.18
N GLN A 396 1.32 -16.04 -0.80
CA GLN A 396 0.24 -15.74 -1.75
C GLN A 396 0.52 -14.45 -2.52
N ALA A 397 0.95 -13.39 -1.82
CA ALA A 397 1.37 -12.14 -2.46
C ALA A 397 2.51 -12.37 -3.45
N HIS A 398 3.56 -13.10 -3.06
CA HIS A 398 4.66 -13.45 -3.97
C HIS A 398 4.18 -14.13 -5.25
N HIS A 399 3.30 -15.13 -5.15
CA HIS A 399 2.76 -15.82 -6.31
C HIS A 399 1.89 -14.92 -7.19
N ALA A 400 0.99 -14.13 -6.59
CA ALA A 400 0.16 -13.21 -7.34
C ALA A 400 1.01 -12.17 -8.11
N LEU A 401 2.01 -11.61 -7.43
CA LEU A 401 2.86 -10.56 -7.98
C LEU A 401 3.84 -11.07 -9.04
N THR A 402 4.31 -12.31 -8.95
CA THR A 402 5.22 -12.89 -9.96
C THR A 402 4.50 -13.56 -11.12
N ARG A 403 3.27 -14.06 -10.93
CA ARG A 403 2.59 -14.89 -11.94
C ARG A 403 1.42 -14.23 -12.64
N ALA A 404 0.73 -13.27 -12.03
CA ALA A 404 -0.43 -12.66 -12.67
C ALA A 404 0.02 -11.79 -13.87
N PRO A 405 -0.56 -11.93 -15.07
CA PRO A 405 -0.06 -11.25 -16.27
C PRO A 405 -0.02 -9.72 -16.20
N ARG A 406 -0.88 -9.12 -15.35
CA ARG A 406 -0.97 -7.67 -15.14
C ARG A 406 -0.42 -7.22 -13.80
N SER A 407 0.33 -8.08 -13.10
CA SER A 407 0.99 -7.71 -11.86
C SER A 407 2.07 -6.65 -12.09
N PRO A 408 2.40 -5.84 -11.07
CA PRO A 408 3.49 -4.87 -11.16
C PRO A 408 4.79 -5.49 -11.68
N TRP A 409 5.16 -6.68 -11.22
CA TRP A 409 6.45 -7.28 -11.54
C TRP A 409 6.51 -7.95 -12.92
N ASN A 410 5.37 -8.10 -13.60
CA ASN A 410 5.32 -8.53 -15.00
C ASN A 410 5.22 -7.35 -15.99
N VAL A 411 4.70 -6.19 -15.56
CA VAL A 411 4.55 -5.01 -16.42
C VAL A 411 5.66 -3.97 -16.23
N VAL A 412 6.33 -3.96 -15.08
CA VAL A 412 7.46 -3.09 -14.79
C VAL A 412 8.76 -3.88 -14.90
N PRO A 413 9.67 -3.54 -15.83
CA PRO A 413 10.95 -4.21 -15.92
C PRO A 413 11.78 -3.94 -14.66
N PHE A 414 12.41 -4.98 -14.12
CA PHE A 414 13.28 -4.85 -12.95
C PHE A 414 14.50 -3.97 -13.26
N GLN A 415 15.18 -4.24 -14.38
CA GLN A 415 16.21 -3.36 -14.90
C GLN A 415 15.59 -2.31 -15.82
N LEU A 416 15.69 -1.06 -15.42
CA LEU A 416 15.25 0.06 -16.24
C LEU A 416 16.27 0.31 -17.37
N PRO A 417 15.83 0.70 -18.57
CA PRO A 417 16.73 1.13 -19.63
C PRO A 417 17.64 2.24 -19.11
N THR A 418 18.93 2.17 -19.44
CA THR A 418 19.84 3.30 -19.21
C THR A 418 19.36 4.45 -20.08
N SER A 419 18.99 5.56 -19.45
CA SER A 419 18.55 6.80 -20.11
C SER A 419 19.70 7.48 -20.84
#